data_AF-A0AA43IQP7-F1
#
_entry.id   AF-A0AA43IQP7-F1
#
_cell.length_a   1.000
_cell.length_b   1.000
_cell.length_c   1.000
_cell.angle_alpha   90.00
_cell.angle_beta   90.00
_cell.angle_gamma   90.00
#
_symmetry.space_group_name_H-M   'P 1'
#
loop_
_entity.id
_entity.type
_entity.pdbx_description
1 polymer ?
#
loop_
_entity_poly.entity_id
_entity_poly.type
_entity_poly.pdbx_seq_one_letter_code
_entity_poly.pdbx_strand_id
1 'polypeptide(L)'
;MSRGADLTKPRHVLHYLYFADEIDARAAAEVVDQSEWEATVRPPNETIEEWSLRAEGYRVIGATTVEAFRAWFAQIALDHRGEYDGWEASAKP
;
A
#
# COMPACT_ATOMS: atom_id res chain seq x y z
N MET A 1 -4.03 23.39 -20.71
CA MET A 1 -4.40 23.67 -19.30
C MET A 1 -3.77 22.60 -18.43
N SER A 2 -2.67 22.89 -17.75
CA SER A 2 -2.07 21.93 -16.80
C SER A 2 -2.80 22.06 -15.48
N ARG A 3 -3.73 21.15 -15.20
CA ARG A 3 -4.26 20.95 -13.84
C ARG A 3 -3.28 20.05 -13.09
N GLY A 4 -2.06 20.53 -12.89
CA GLY A 4 -1.07 19.84 -12.05
C GLY A 4 -1.56 19.90 -10.61
N ALA A 5 -1.91 18.75 -10.04
CA ALA A 5 -2.14 18.65 -8.61
C ALA A 5 -0.94 19.26 -7.88
N ASP A 6 -1.19 20.13 -6.90
CA ASP A 6 -0.13 20.71 -6.08
C ASP A 6 0.61 19.57 -5.37
N LEU A 7 1.83 19.27 -5.84
CA LEU A 7 2.60 18.11 -5.39
C LEU A 7 3.16 18.29 -3.97
N THR A 8 2.99 19.48 -3.38
CA THR A 8 3.49 19.80 -2.03
C THR A 8 2.52 19.41 -0.91
N LYS A 9 1.27 19.07 -1.25
CA LYS A 9 0.25 18.71 -0.26
C LYS A 9 0.20 17.21 -0.02
N PRO A 10 -0.02 16.76 1.24
CA PRO A 10 -0.37 15.39 1.51
C PRO A 10 -1.61 14.99 0.72
N ARG A 11 -1.61 13.78 0.19
CA ARG A 11 -2.77 13.16 -0.43
C ARG A 11 -2.97 11.77 0.13
N HIS A 12 -4.19 11.26 0.07
CA HIS A 12 -4.47 9.89 0.46
C HIS A 12 -3.84 8.93 -0.55
N VAL A 13 -3.02 8.02 -0.04
CA VAL A 13 -2.27 7.02 -0.81
C VAL A 13 -2.65 5.65 -0.30
N LEU A 14 -2.83 4.72 -1.23
CA LEU A 14 -3.15 3.32 -0.97
C LEU A 14 -2.05 2.46 -1.58
N HIS A 15 -1.64 1.42 -0.87
CA HIS A 15 -0.78 0.35 -1.36
C HIS A 15 -1.49 -0.99 -1.19
N TYR A 16 -1.33 -1.88 -2.18
CA TYR A 16 -1.99 -3.18 -2.21
C TYR A 16 -0.96 -4.29 -2.28
N LEU A 17 -1.07 -5.26 -1.36
CA LEU A 17 -0.27 -6.47 -1.32
C LEU A 17 -1.22 -7.68 -1.29
N TYR A 18 -0.81 -8.78 -1.91
CA TYR A 18 -1.56 -10.03 -1.96
C TYR A 18 -0.73 -11.19 -1.40
N PHE A 19 -1.41 -12.13 -0.73
CA PHE A 19 -0.80 -13.26 -0.05
C PHE A 19 -1.66 -14.50 -0.24
N ALA A 20 -1.02 -15.66 -0.34
CA ALA A 20 -1.73 -16.94 -0.41
C ALA A 20 -2.47 -17.28 0.90
N ASP A 21 -1.90 -16.89 2.04
CA ASP A 21 -2.36 -17.30 3.37
C ASP A 21 -2.65 -16.11 4.30
N GLU A 22 -3.63 -16.28 5.19
CA GLU A 22 -4.01 -15.27 6.19
C GLU A 22 -2.86 -14.88 7.13
N ILE A 23 -2.05 -15.88 7.51
CA ILE A 23 -0.96 -15.71 8.47
C ILE A 23 0.07 -14.71 7.92
N ASP A 24 0.42 -14.86 6.65
CA ASP A 24 1.38 -13.98 5.98
C ASP A 24 0.81 -12.57 5.81
N ALA A 25 -0.46 -12.45 5.40
CA ALA A 25 -1.14 -11.16 5.28
C ALA A 25 -1.21 -10.40 6.61
N ARG A 26 -1.52 -11.11 7.72
CA ARG A 26 -1.57 -10.51 9.06
C ARG A 26 -0.18 -10.15 9.59
N ALA A 27 0.82 -10.98 9.38
CA ALA A 27 2.19 -10.67 9.79
C ALA A 27 2.73 -9.45 9.05
N ALA A 28 2.46 -9.32 7.74
CA ALA A 28 2.78 -8.13 6.98
C ALA A 28 2.03 -6.89 7.49
N ALA A 29 0.74 -7.04 7.86
CA ALA A 29 -0.05 -5.95 8.44
C ALA A 29 0.54 -5.42 9.75
N GLU A 30 1.02 -6.30 10.63
CA GLU A 30 1.66 -5.90 11.89
C GLU A 30 2.93 -5.06 11.66
N VAL A 31 3.69 -5.35 10.60
CA VAL A 31 4.87 -4.54 10.21
C VAL A 31 4.44 -3.16 9.70
N VAL A 32 3.36 -3.11 8.91
CA VAL A 32 2.81 -1.85 8.40
C VAL A 32 2.24 -0.99 9.52
N ASP A 33 1.50 -1.57 10.46
CA ASP A 33 0.87 -0.84 11.59
C ASP A 33 1.89 -0.28 12.59
N GLN A 34 3.14 -0.77 12.58
CA GLN A 34 4.25 -0.18 13.36
C GLN A 34 4.79 1.12 12.77
N SER A 35 4.24 1.54 11.62
CA SER A 35 4.59 2.78 10.93
C SER A 35 3.41 3.77 10.95
N GLU A 36 3.51 4.88 10.23
CA GLU A 36 2.42 5.87 10.13
C GLU A 36 1.33 5.47 9.11
N TRP A 37 1.27 4.20 8.71
CA TRP A 37 0.30 3.65 7.75
C TRP A 37 -0.78 2.87 8.51
N GLU A 38 -2.01 2.92 8.03
CA GLU A 38 -3.11 2.09 8.53
C GLU A 38 -3.25 0.85 7.65
N ALA A 39 -3.18 -0.34 8.24
CA ALA A 39 -3.23 -1.60 7.51
C ALA A 39 -4.58 -2.30 7.67
N THR A 40 -5.20 -2.71 6.56
CA THR A 40 -6.46 -3.49 6.55
C THR A 40 -6.28 -4.79 5.79
N VAL A 41 -6.36 -5.92 6.50
CA VAL A 41 -6.39 -7.26 5.90
C VAL A 41 -7.81 -7.64 5.48
N ARG A 42 -7.97 -8.22 4.29
CA ARG A 42 -9.26 -8.75 3.82
C ARG A 42 -9.08 -10.19 3.28
N PRO A 43 -10.03 -11.09 3.57
CA PRO A 43 -10.02 -12.43 3.00
C PRO A 43 -10.28 -12.40 1.49
N PRO A 44 -9.96 -13.52 0.79
CA PRO A 44 -10.40 -13.75 -0.57
C PRO A 44 -11.92 -13.55 -0.74
N ASN A 45 -12.33 -13.13 -1.93
CA ASN A 45 -13.73 -12.93 -2.31
C ASN A 45 -13.96 -13.34 -3.78
N GLU A 46 -15.16 -13.09 -4.31
CA GLU A 46 -15.55 -13.49 -5.68
C GLU A 46 -14.66 -12.89 -6.80
N THR A 47 -13.88 -11.85 -6.50
CA THR A 47 -13.04 -11.13 -7.47
C THR A 47 -11.53 -11.24 -7.20
N ILE A 48 -11.14 -11.62 -5.98
CA ILE A 48 -9.73 -11.70 -5.55
C ILE A 48 -9.58 -13.03 -4.80
N GLU A 49 -8.81 -13.96 -5.36
CA GLU A 49 -8.62 -15.31 -4.81
C GLU A 49 -7.60 -15.35 -3.65
N GLU A 50 -6.90 -14.24 -3.41
CA GLU A 50 -5.83 -14.10 -2.41
C GLU A 50 -6.26 -13.26 -1.21
N TRP A 51 -5.54 -13.43 -0.09
CA TRP A 51 -5.64 -12.50 1.02
C TRP A 51 -5.02 -11.17 0.62
N SER A 52 -5.73 -10.08 0.87
CA SER A 52 -5.25 -8.75 0.51
C SER A 52 -4.93 -7.93 1.74
N LEU A 53 -3.85 -7.16 1.64
CA LEU A 53 -3.49 -6.11 2.59
C LEU A 53 -3.56 -4.77 1.87
N ARG A 54 -4.44 -3.89 2.35
CA ARG A 54 -4.47 -2.50 1.95
C ARG A 54 -3.80 -1.64 3.02
N ALA A 55 -2.72 -0.98 2.66
CA ALA A 55 -2.09 0.02 3.51
C ALA A 55 -2.48 1.43 3.04
N GLU A 56 -2.93 2.28 3.96
CA GLU A 56 -3.38 3.63 3.63
C GLU A 56 -2.78 4.73 4.51
N GLY A 57 -2.59 5.91 3.92
CA GLY A 57 -2.00 7.03 4.63
C GLY A 57 -2.01 8.32 3.83
N TYR A 58 -1.89 9.45 4.54
CA TYR A 58 -1.72 10.77 3.91
C TYR A 58 -0.22 11.08 3.76
N ARG A 59 0.24 11.24 2.52
CA ARG A 59 1.66 11.44 2.20
C ARG A 59 1.88 12.51 1.14
N VAL A 60 3.01 13.21 1.25
CA VAL A 60 3.51 14.07 0.18
C VAL A 60 4.20 13.18 -0.85
N ILE A 61 3.61 13.14 -2.04
CA ILE A 61 4.03 12.27 -3.14
C ILE A 61 4.87 13.06 -4.13
N GLY A 62 6.14 12.70 -4.22
CA GLY A 62 7.09 13.06 -5.26
C GLY A 62 7.77 11.81 -5.82
N ALA A 63 8.56 11.94 -6.90
CA ALA A 63 9.19 10.79 -7.56
C ALA A 63 10.01 9.93 -6.58
N THR A 64 10.81 10.57 -5.74
CA THR A 64 11.67 9.89 -4.76
C THR A 64 10.89 9.22 -3.64
N THR A 65 9.81 9.84 -3.13
CA THR A 65 9.01 9.25 -2.04
C THR A 65 8.18 8.08 -2.53
N VAL A 66 7.63 8.15 -3.75
CA VAL A 66 6.92 7.02 -4.37
C VAL A 66 7.84 5.81 -4.55
N GLU A 67 9.04 6.01 -5.08
CA GLU A 67 9.99 4.91 -5.25
C GLU A 67 10.37 4.28 -3.91
N ALA A 68 10.61 5.09 -2.88
CA ALA A 68 10.90 4.60 -1.54
C ALA A 68 9.74 3.79 -0.93
N PHE A 69 8.49 4.29 -1.01
CA PHE A 69 7.33 3.56 -0.50
C PHE A 69 7.11 2.26 -1.27
N ARG A 70 7.21 2.27 -2.60
CA ARG A 70 7.10 1.06 -3.43
C ARG A 70 8.15 0.03 -3.06
N ALA A 71 9.41 0.44 -2.89
CA ALA A 71 10.49 -0.47 -2.51
C ALA A 71 10.24 -1.07 -1.11
N TRP A 72 9.78 -0.25 -0.17
CA TRP A 72 9.47 -0.72 1.18
C TRP A 72 8.31 -1.72 1.21
N PHE A 73 7.18 -1.42 0.56
CA PHE A 73 6.06 -2.36 0.48
C PHE A 73 6.39 -3.62 -0.32
N ALA A 74 7.20 -3.52 -1.38
CA ALA A 74 7.70 -4.69 -2.10
C ALA A 74 8.59 -5.59 -1.21
N GLN A 75 9.41 -4.99 -0.35
CA GLN A 75 10.22 -5.75 0.60
C GLN A 75 9.34 -6.44 1.65
N ILE A 76 8.33 -5.77 2.19
CA ILE A 76 7.36 -6.38 3.12
C ILE A 76 6.66 -7.56 2.46
N ALA A 77 6.17 -7.38 1.23
CA ALA A 77 5.55 -8.48 0.48
C ALA A 77 6.51 -9.67 0.37
N LEU A 78 7.75 -9.43 -0.05
CA LEU A 78 8.77 -10.47 -0.21
C LEU A 78 9.08 -11.20 1.11
N ASP A 79 9.28 -10.47 2.20
CA ASP A 79 9.61 -11.02 3.51
C ASP A 79 8.49 -11.91 4.07
N HIS A 80 7.25 -11.64 3.64
CA HIS A 80 6.05 -12.38 4.02
C HIS A 80 5.49 -13.24 2.88
N ARG A 81 6.29 -13.59 1.86
CA ARG A 81 5.90 -14.49 0.76
C ARG A 81 4.66 -14.04 -0.05
N GLY A 82 4.40 -12.73 -0.08
CA GLY A 82 3.36 -12.10 -0.88
C GLY A 82 3.89 -11.37 -2.11
N GLU A 83 2.98 -10.74 -2.81
CA GLU A 83 3.23 -9.91 -3.98
C GLU A 83 2.78 -8.47 -3.74
N TYR A 84 3.59 -7.52 -4.17
CA TYR A 84 3.21 -6.11 -4.23
C TYR A 84 2.64 -5.79 -5.61
N ASP A 85 1.35 -5.48 -5.67
CA ASP A 85 0.63 -5.20 -6.92
C ASP A 85 0.84 -3.76 -7.36
N GLY A 86 0.61 -2.82 -6.44
CA GLY A 86 0.68 -1.42 -6.81
C GLY A 86 0.21 -0.45 -5.76
N TRP A 87 0.05 0.80 -6.22
CA TRP A 87 -0.38 1.91 -5.40
C TRP A 87 -1.33 2.81 -6.16
N GLU A 88 -2.16 3.51 -5.40
CA GLU A 88 -3.07 4.54 -5.88
C GLU A 88 -2.86 5.80 -5.05
N ALA A 89 -3.08 6.97 -5.66
CA ALA A 89 -3.18 8.21 -4.92
C ALA A 89 -4.40 8.99 -5.38
N SER A 90 -5.12 9.56 -4.42
CA SER A 90 -6.23 10.44 -4.72
C SER A 90 -5.78 11.62 -5.59
N ALA A 91 -6.52 11.86 -6.67
CA ALA A 91 -6.34 13.04 -7.51
C ALA A 91 -6.84 14.34 -6.83
N LYS A 92 -7.55 14.20 -5.70
CA LYS A 92 -8.07 15.32 -4.89
C LYS A 92 -7.25 15.43 -3.59
N PRO A 93 -6.75 16.64 -3.25
CA PRO A 93 -6.15 16.92 -1.94
C PRO A 93 -7.14 16.70 -0.80
#